data_AF-A0A1L0B3L2-F1
#
_entry.id   AF-A0A1L0B3L2-F1
#
_cell.length_a   1.000
_cell.length_b   1.000
_cell.length_c   1.000
_cell.angle_alpha   90.00
_cell.angle_beta   90.00
_cell.angle_gamma   90.00
#
_symmetry.space_group_name_H-M   'P 1'
#
loop_
_entity.id
_entity.type
_entity.pdbx_description
1 polymer ?
#
loop_
_entity_poly.entity_id
_entity_poly.type
_entity_poly.pdbx_seq_one_letter_code
_entity_poly.pdbx_strand_id
1 'polypeptide(L)'
;MSVEEFNTYHEYLLNLLNHHEELDNEDFVPEVSHFVQLVKQSMEIRKMVIKNTNWNLIIEAFPSVFKKIRQTLNVNPFFIRLLNAILLYCRIIFCVDSTNEMDLYTLEKLYETPKYIINAFCMLSNSDVREKIVERAVETLSMVAQLLPIYKLGLELDVSLGLDIDQDVQKNVTETTYFLVYSIDYMTRNIKDDIMLVIFLNNIINKNDKFLQYALRDNEFKEKVIEKYFLTKVLYEDVYNSLINRPKENVNNEENLNKKELIALQVLKKILTHESITPYFEGKLVHDVNKNFDENYEILSLWSRISSTLLCNSTIFDTFQLTNIMIWVFMILENVSMSIINIFQNHKINSIDESYIDTELIPKTDKLYDILINNLDILSHLCQFQHCQKFVLHYKGIEKLGELLGVLHTNCYRLSVHIDDKKGGKLTLNDNLKKNPDFNNWDKVIDKENNKIKSINFPHIKSLIIEILTKFLAFDNETIVELSKIKEIQNLMKAESILEVVLSNCAIDDNEPFIKERAIMFLKYALHNNQKNQEFVAKLEQRTTVDSQSETLLEEIGYEVDISKNGKIGLKKTSTSIQ
;
A
#
# COMPACT_ATOMS: atom_id res chain seq x y z
N MET A 1 38.60 23.56 22.94
CA MET A 1 38.02 24.88 22.66
C MET A 1 36.93 25.14 23.69
N SER A 2 36.94 26.30 24.34
CA SER A 2 35.95 26.67 25.34
C SER A 2 34.62 27.06 24.70
N VAL A 3 33.54 27.12 25.49
CA VAL A 3 32.23 27.63 25.06
C VAL A 3 32.34 29.07 24.54
N GLU A 4 33.16 29.90 25.19
CA GLU A 4 33.39 31.29 24.79
C GLU A 4 34.02 31.39 23.40
N GLU A 5 35.04 30.58 23.13
CA GLU A 5 35.68 30.51 21.81
C GLU A 5 34.67 30.10 20.71
N PHE A 6 33.79 29.12 20.99
CA PHE A 6 32.72 28.74 20.06
C PHE A 6 31.73 29.88 19.81
N ASN A 7 31.33 30.61 20.85
CA ASN A 7 30.44 31.77 20.73
C ASN A 7 31.09 32.90 19.91
N THR A 8 32.40 33.15 20.06
CA THR A 8 33.13 34.11 19.22
C THR A 8 33.10 33.71 17.74
N TYR A 9 33.24 32.41 17.43
CA TYR A 9 33.08 31.93 16.06
C TYR A 9 31.64 32.07 15.54
N HIS A 10 30.63 31.88 16.38
CA HIS A 10 29.23 32.11 16.00
C HIS A 10 28.93 33.57 15.70
N GLU A 11 29.45 34.48 16.52
CA GLU A 11 29.36 35.92 16.27
C GLU A 11 30.06 36.30 14.96
N TYR A 12 31.24 35.74 14.68
CA TYR A 12 31.93 35.92 13.41
C TYR A 12 31.06 35.46 12.21
N LEU A 13 30.51 34.24 12.26
CA LEU A 13 29.62 33.72 11.22
C LEU A 13 28.36 34.58 11.03
N LEU A 14 27.76 35.03 12.15
CA LEU A 14 26.59 35.90 12.13
C LEU A 14 26.91 37.26 11.50
N ASN A 15 28.11 37.80 11.77
CA ASN A 15 28.54 39.06 11.21
C ASN A 15 28.74 38.96 9.69
N LEU A 16 29.36 37.87 9.21
CA LEU A 16 29.50 37.56 7.78
C LEU A 16 28.14 37.43 7.08
N LEU A 17 27.17 36.74 7.70
CA LEU A 17 25.81 36.60 7.16
C LEU A 17 25.12 37.96 7.00
N ASN A 18 25.27 38.83 8.00
CA ASN A 18 24.60 40.14 8.02
C ASN A 18 25.21 41.15 7.05
N HIS A 19 26.51 41.05 6.77
CA HIS A 19 27.29 41.95 5.89
C HIS A 19 27.73 41.26 4.60
N HIS A 20 26.95 40.31 4.10
CA HIS A 20 27.32 39.50 2.93
C HIS A 20 27.55 40.28 1.63
N GLU A 21 27.00 41.50 1.53
CA GLU A 21 27.20 42.39 0.38
C GLU A 21 28.65 42.89 0.27
N GLU A 22 29.39 42.87 1.38
CA GLU A 22 30.79 43.31 1.49
C GLU A 22 31.79 42.15 1.28
N LEU A 23 31.29 40.94 0.95
CA LEU A 23 32.14 39.76 0.75
C LEU A 23 32.79 39.78 -0.63
N ASP A 24 34.04 40.21 -0.69
CA ASP A 24 34.77 40.36 -1.96
C ASP A 24 35.74 39.21 -2.25
N ASN A 25 35.98 38.31 -1.27
CA ASN A 25 36.93 37.20 -1.36
C ASN A 25 36.58 36.00 -0.44
N GLU A 26 37.44 34.97 -0.45
CA GLU A 26 37.27 33.71 0.30
C GLU A 26 38.04 33.67 1.62
N ASP A 27 38.35 34.82 2.19
CA ASP A 27 39.12 34.93 3.43
C ASP A 27 38.39 34.37 4.66
N PHE A 28 37.13 33.93 4.53
CA PHE A 28 36.40 33.22 5.57
C PHE A 28 36.53 31.69 5.47
N VAL A 29 36.93 31.16 4.30
CA VAL A 29 36.89 29.71 4.03
C VAL A 29 37.85 28.93 4.95
N PRO A 30 39.11 29.36 5.18
CA PRO A 30 40.02 28.69 6.12
C PRO A 30 39.46 28.62 7.55
N GLU A 31 38.84 29.70 8.02
CA GLU A 31 38.31 29.90 9.37
C GLU A 31 37.11 29.00 9.59
N VAL A 32 36.14 29.01 8.66
CA VAL A 32 34.97 28.14 8.73
C VAL A 32 35.38 26.67 8.58
N SER A 33 36.36 26.37 7.73
CA SER A 33 36.87 25.00 7.59
C SER A 33 37.55 24.50 8.86
N HIS A 34 38.38 25.34 9.49
CA HIS A 34 39.03 25.03 10.77
C HIS A 34 37.95 24.77 11.85
N PHE A 35 36.96 25.65 11.92
CA PHE A 35 35.86 25.55 12.86
C PHE A 35 35.03 24.26 12.69
N VAL A 36 34.70 23.92 11.45
CA VAL A 36 33.99 22.68 11.10
C VAL A 36 34.81 21.45 11.50
N GLN A 37 36.13 21.44 11.24
CA GLN A 37 37.00 20.33 11.63
C GLN A 37 37.03 20.14 13.15
N LEU A 38 37.06 21.23 13.92
CA LEU A 38 37.08 21.18 15.38
C LEU A 38 35.80 20.54 15.94
N VAL A 39 34.63 20.94 15.44
CA VAL A 39 33.36 20.34 15.86
C VAL A 39 33.28 18.86 15.46
N LYS A 40 33.84 18.49 14.31
CA LYS A 40 33.81 17.12 13.80
C LYS A 40 34.65 16.14 14.64
N GLN A 41 35.58 16.62 15.48
CA GLN A 41 36.53 15.77 16.21
C GLN A 41 35.87 14.77 17.16
N SER A 42 34.77 15.12 17.84
CA SER A 42 34.12 14.20 18.78
C SER A 42 32.63 14.46 18.97
N MET A 43 31.92 13.43 19.45
CA MET A 43 30.52 13.55 19.84
C MET A 43 30.32 14.53 21.00
N GLU A 44 31.23 14.51 21.97
CA GLU A 44 31.17 15.38 23.15
C GLU A 44 31.28 16.86 22.79
N ILE A 45 32.14 17.21 21.82
CA ILE A 45 32.24 18.59 21.33
C ILE A 45 30.92 19.00 20.69
N ARG A 46 30.29 18.15 19.86
CA ARG A 46 28.99 18.45 19.24
C ARG A 46 27.89 18.66 20.27
N LYS A 47 27.81 17.80 21.29
CA LYS A 47 26.87 17.94 22.42
C LYS A 47 27.08 19.25 23.16
N MET A 48 28.33 19.56 23.52
CA MET A 48 28.68 20.80 24.21
C MET A 48 28.32 22.03 23.36
N VAL A 49 28.62 22.01 22.06
CA VAL A 49 28.25 23.11 21.16
C VAL A 49 26.74 23.28 21.14
N ILE A 50 25.96 22.23 20.88
CA ILE A 50 24.49 22.36 20.84
C ILE A 50 23.93 22.89 22.17
N LYS A 51 24.44 22.41 23.30
CA LYS A 51 23.87 22.69 24.62
C LYS A 51 24.31 24.03 25.22
N ASN A 52 25.54 24.45 24.98
CA ASN A 52 26.17 25.52 25.76
C ASN A 52 26.51 26.77 24.94
N THR A 53 26.24 26.79 23.63
CA THR A 53 26.63 27.90 22.74
C THR A 53 25.43 28.52 22.03
N ASN A 54 25.66 29.68 21.41
CA ASN A 54 24.62 30.50 20.75
C ASN A 54 24.42 30.14 19.26
N TRP A 55 24.60 28.87 18.89
CA TRP A 55 24.50 28.41 17.50
C TRP A 55 23.15 28.74 16.84
N ASN A 56 22.08 28.80 17.62
CA ASN A 56 20.72 29.07 17.14
C ASN A 56 20.59 30.46 16.51
N LEU A 57 21.37 31.44 16.97
CA LEU A 57 21.36 32.80 16.42
C LEU A 57 21.74 32.82 14.93
N ILE A 58 22.59 31.89 14.49
CA ILE A 58 22.98 31.75 13.08
C ILE A 58 21.77 31.35 12.24
N ILE A 59 20.96 30.41 12.73
CA ILE A 59 19.80 29.89 11.99
C ILE A 59 18.64 30.88 12.02
N GLU A 60 18.41 31.54 13.18
CA GLU A 60 17.40 32.60 13.32
C GLU A 60 17.65 33.79 12.38
N ALA A 61 18.91 34.01 11.96
CA ALA A 61 19.25 35.02 10.98
C ALA A 61 18.90 34.64 9.53
N PHE A 62 18.65 33.37 9.21
CA PHE A 62 18.43 32.94 7.82
C PHE A 62 17.24 33.67 7.15
N PRO A 63 16.04 33.77 7.73
CA PRO A 63 14.93 34.44 7.05
C PRO A 63 15.23 35.91 6.70
N SER A 64 15.91 36.64 7.59
CA SER A 64 16.24 38.06 7.35
C SER A 64 17.30 38.21 6.26
N VAL A 65 18.33 37.37 6.26
CA VAL A 65 19.38 37.32 5.23
C VAL A 65 18.77 36.96 3.87
N PHE A 66 17.91 35.95 3.83
CA PHE A 66 17.28 35.46 2.60
C PHE A 66 16.26 36.45 2.02
N LYS A 67 15.57 37.21 2.89
CA LYS A 67 14.72 38.32 2.46
C LYS A 67 15.52 39.44 1.77
N LYS A 68 16.73 39.76 2.24
CA LYS A 68 17.62 40.73 1.58
C LYS A 68 18.05 40.22 0.21
N ILE A 69 18.51 38.95 0.13
CA ILE A 69 18.95 38.31 -1.11
C ILE A 69 17.87 38.29 -2.19
N ARG A 70 16.61 38.07 -1.81
CA ARG A 70 15.47 38.10 -2.73
C ARG A 70 15.39 39.42 -3.52
N GLN A 71 15.86 40.52 -2.95
CA GLN A 71 15.86 41.85 -3.57
C GLN A 71 17.08 42.08 -4.47
N THR A 72 18.09 41.20 -4.42
CA THR A 72 19.36 41.34 -5.14
C THR A 72 19.33 40.52 -6.44
N LEU A 73 19.63 41.15 -7.58
CA LEU A 73 19.62 40.49 -8.89
C LEU A 73 20.80 39.51 -9.08
N ASN A 74 21.98 39.85 -8.54
CA ASN A 74 23.19 39.02 -8.62
C ASN A 74 23.67 38.71 -7.21
N VAL A 75 23.61 37.44 -6.83
CA VAL A 75 24.10 36.96 -5.55
C VAL A 75 25.56 36.59 -5.69
N ASN A 76 26.40 37.14 -4.80
CA ASN A 76 27.83 36.90 -4.84
C ASN A 76 28.14 35.39 -4.66
N PRO A 77 28.96 34.76 -5.53
CA PRO A 77 29.35 33.35 -5.37
C PRO A 77 29.98 33.01 -4.02
N PHE A 78 30.72 33.95 -3.41
CA PHE A 78 31.32 33.78 -2.08
C PHE A 78 30.27 33.60 -1.01
N PHE A 79 29.16 34.34 -1.12
CA PHE A 79 28.05 34.21 -0.19
C PHE A 79 27.35 32.84 -0.31
N ILE A 80 27.20 32.30 -1.52
CA ILE A 80 26.65 30.94 -1.70
C ILE A 80 27.56 29.89 -1.04
N ARG A 81 28.89 30.07 -1.12
CA ARG A 81 29.85 29.22 -0.40
C ARG A 81 29.72 29.36 1.12
N LEU A 82 29.53 30.58 1.63
CA LEU A 82 29.28 30.84 3.05
C LEU A 82 28.02 30.11 3.54
N LEU A 83 26.90 30.23 2.82
CA LEU A 83 25.66 29.52 3.16
C LEU A 83 25.86 28.00 3.20
N ASN A 84 26.56 27.44 2.21
CA ASN A 84 26.87 26.02 2.19
C ASN A 84 27.77 25.60 3.35
N ALA A 85 28.76 26.43 3.71
CA ALA A 85 29.66 26.16 4.82
C ALA A 85 28.90 26.19 6.16
N ILE A 86 27.96 27.13 6.33
CA ILE A 86 27.12 27.22 7.53
C ILE A 86 26.13 26.06 7.60
N LEU A 87 25.47 25.70 6.49
CA LEU A 87 24.59 24.53 6.48
C LEU A 87 25.38 23.25 6.77
N LEU A 88 26.59 23.10 6.23
CA LEU A 88 27.48 21.98 6.56
C LEU A 88 27.85 21.97 8.05
N TYR A 89 28.15 23.14 8.62
CA TYR A 89 28.39 23.30 10.05
C TYR A 89 27.18 22.85 10.88
N CYS A 90 25.98 23.33 10.53
CA CYS A 90 24.72 22.95 11.16
C CYS A 90 24.50 21.43 11.10
N ARG A 91 24.62 20.82 9.91
CA ARG A 91 24.54 19.37 9.74
C ARG A 91 25.47 18.61 10.70
N ILE A 92 26.70 19.10 10.87
CA ILE A 92 27.70 18.43 11.70
C ILE A 92 27.35 18.56 13.18
N ILE A 93 26.96 19.74 13.67
CA ILE A 93 26.58 19.90 15.08
C ILE A 93 25.38 19.00 15.40
N PHE A 94 24.38 18.91 14.53
CA PHE A 94 23.16 18.11 14.76
C PHE A 94 23.36 16.60 14.67
N CYS A 95 24.53 16.14 14.24
CA CYS A 95 24.86 14.73 14.24
C CYS A 95 25.25 14.26 15.65
N VAL A 96 24.27 14.24 16.57
CA VAL A 96 24.37 13.70 17.93
C VAL A 96 23.44 12.51 18.16
N ASP A 97 23.75 11.69 19.15
CA ASP A 97 23.07 10.42 19.47
C ASP A 97 21.69 10.60 20.13
N SER A 98 21.52 11.61 20.99
CA SER A 98 20.24 11.88 21.66
C SER A 98 20.11 13.32 22.16
N THR A 99 18.86 13.73 22.45
CA THR A 99 18.54 15.01 23.09
C THR A 99 18.30 14.91 24.59
N ASN A 100 18.49 13.74 25.22
CA ASN A 100 18.06 13.48 26.61
C ASN A 100 18.74 14.39 27.64
N GLU A 101 19.91 14.92 27.30
CA GLU A 101 20.72 15.78 28.17
C GLU A 101 20.57 17.28 27.85
N MET A 102 19.70 17.65 26.90
CA MET A 102 19.48 19.03 26.47
C MET A 102 18.45 19.72 27.36
N ASP A 103 18.68 20.98 27.70
CA ASP A 103 17.69 21.80 28.40
C ASP A 103 16.52 22.19 27.48
N LEU A 104 15.42 22.65 28.11
CA LEU A 104 14.18 23.01 27.41
C LEU A 104 14.40 24.12 26.37
N TYR A 105 15.27 25.08 26.66
CA TYR A 105 15.57 26.20 25.77
C TYR A 105 16.25 25.71 24.49
N THR A 106 17.27 24.87 24.62
CA THR A 106 17.99 24.25 23.50
C THR A 106 17.05 23.41 22.64
N LEU A 107 16.18 22.63 23.28
CA LEU A 107 15.15 21.84 22.59
C LEU A 107 14.20 22.73 21.78
N GLU A 108 13.68 23.80 22.36
CA GLU A 108 12.80 24.76 21.67
C GLU A 108 13.47 25.33 20.40
N LYS A 109 14.76 25.68 20.48
CA LYS A 109 15.53 26.15 19.32
C LYS A 109 15.73 25.08 18.24
N LEU A 110 15.94 23.82 18.63
CA LEU A 110 16.01 22.70 17.69
C LEU A 110 14.67 22.46 16.99
N TYR A 111 13.53 22.65 17.68
CA TYR A 111 12.20 22.54 17.08
C TYR A 111 11.91 23.63 16.04
N GLU A 112 12.37 24.86 16.27
CA GLU A 112 12.17 25.96 15.30
C GLU A 112 13.15 25.91 14.11
N THR A 113 14.28 25.21 14.25
CA THR A 113 15.34 25.15 13.24
C THR A 113 14.84 24.71 11.84
N PRO A 114 14.08 23.61 11.69
CA PRO A 114 13.58 23.21 10.38
C PRO A 114 12.69 24.25 9.71
N LYS A 115 11.83 24.91 10.51
CA LYS A 115 10.96 25.99 10.04
C LYS A 115 11.77 27.16 9.53
N TYR A 116 12.81 27.59 10.24
CA TYR A 116 13.68 28.67 9.75
C TYR A 116 14.39 28.33 8.45
N ILE A 117 14.92 27.10 8.32
CA ILE A 117 15.61 26.66 7.11
C ILE A 117 14.64 26.58 5.91
N ILE A 118 13.48 25.94 6.10
CA ILE A 118 12.46 25.79 5.04
C ILE A 118 11.91 27.15 4.64
N ASN A 119 11.55 28.00 5.61
CA ASN A 119 11.00 29.32 5.35
C ASN A 119 12.01 30.20 4.60
N ALA A 120 13.27 30.20 5.04
CA ALA A 120 14.35 30.90 4.34
C ALA A 120 14.51 30.40 2.90
N PHE A 121 14.52 29.08 2.69
CA PHE A 121 14.59 28.49 1.36
C PHE A 121 13.43 28.93 0.45
N CYS A 122 12.20 28.92 0.96
CA CYS A 122 10.99 29.36 0.26
C CYS A 122 11.02 30.86 -0.09
N MET A 123 11.74 31.68 0.69
CA MET A 123 11.91 33.12 0.41
C MET A 123 12.87 33.41 -0.76
N LEU A 124 13.77 32.50 -1.13
CA LEU A 124 14.68 32.72 -2.25
C LEU A 124 13.89 32.81 -3.55
N SER A 125 14.05 33.87 -4.33
CA SER A 125 13.56 33.92 -5.72
C SER A 125 14.59 33.40 -6.74
N ASN A 126 15.87 33.43 -6.38
CA ASN A 126 16.98 33.09 -7.27
C ASN A 126 17.16 31.56 -7.35
N SER A 127 16.94 30.99 -8.53
CA SER A 127 17.06 29.54 -8.77
C SER A 127 18.49 29.03 -8.62
N ASP A 128 19.51 29.79 -9.04
CA ASP A 128 20.92 29.39 -8.95
C ASP A 128 21.36 29.23 -7.48
N VAL A 129 20.94 30.14 -6.61
CA VAL A 129 21.20 30.01 -5.17
C VAL A 129 20.52 28.77 -4.62
N ARG A 130 19.24 28.54 -4.93
CA ARG A 130 18.49 27.37 -4.44
C ARG A 130 19.14 26.06 -4.88
N GLU A 131 19.50 25.93 -6.16
CA GLU A 131 20.17 24.73 -6.68
C GLU A 131 21.50 24.47 -5.97
N LYS A 132 22.26 25.51 -5.63
CA LYS A 132 23.55 25.37 -4.96
C LYS A 132 23.47 25.04 -3.47
N ILE A 133 22.35 25.27 -2.80
CA ILE A 133 22.21 25.04 -1.35
C ILE A 133 21.27 23.89 -0.97
N VAL A 134 20.36 23.47 -1.86
CA VAL A 134 19.28 22.51 -1.55
C VAL A 134 19.81 21.19 -0.99
N GLU A 135 20.92 20.67 -1.54
CA GLU A 135 21.54 19.42 -1.06
C GLU A 135 21.95 19.53 0.42
N ARG A 136 22.61 20.64 0.79
CA ARG A 136 23.02 20.90 2.18
C ARG A 136 21.83 21.20 3.08
N ALA A 137 20.80 21.86 2.57
CA ALA A 137 19.57 22.09 3.33
C ALA A 137 18.88 20.77 3.67
N VAL A 138 18.73 19.85 2.70
CA VAL A 138 18.15 18.51 2.92
C VAL A 138 18.96 17.72 3.95
N GLU A 139 20.29 17.69 3.83
CA GLU A 139 21.15 17.01 4.80
C GLU A 139 20.98 17.56 6.22
N THR A 140 20.98 18.89 6.38
CA THR A 140 20.81 19.54 7.69
C THR A 140 19.43 19.24 8.28
N LEU A 141 18.38 19.38 7.48
CA LEU A 141 17.01 19.08 7.89
C LEU A 141 16.84 17.61 8.29
N SER A 142 17.46 16.70 7.54
CA SER A 142 17.49 15.27 7.87
C SER A 142 18.12 15.02 9.25
N MET A 143 19.25 15.66 9.57
CA MET A 143 19.93 15.47 10.86
C MET A 143 19.12 16.06 12.02
N VAL A 144 18.59 17.28 11.88
CA VAL A 144 17.76 17.91 12.93
C VAL A 144 16.49 17.12 13.18
N ALA A 145 15.77 16.74 12.12
CA ALA A 145 14.54 16.00 12.26
C ALA A 145 14.78 14.59 12.83
N GLN A 146 15.95 13.99 12.58
CA GLN A 146 16.33 12.71 13.17
C GLN A 146 16.58 12.84 14.68
N LEU A 147 17.21 13.93 15.10
CA LEU A 147 17.55 14.23 16.48
C LEU A 147 16.30 14.44 17.37
N LEU A 148 15.28 15.11 16.84
CA LEU A 148 14.07 15.43 17.61
C LEU A 148 13.23 14.17 17.91
N PRO A 149 12.80 13.91 19.17
CA PRO A 149 12.03 12.70 19.50
C PRO A 149 10.62 12.71 18.89
N ILE A 150 9.99 13.89 18.86
CA ILE A 150 8.72 14.20 18.18
C ILE A 150 9.05 15.37 17.25
N TYR A 151 8.35 15.55 16.14
CA TYR A 151 8.53 16.71 15.26
C TYR A 151 7.31 17.62 15.39
N LYS A 152 7.48 18.84 15.91
CA LYS A 152 6.37 19.78 16.12
C LYS A 152 6.28 20.77 14.96
N LEU A 153 5.14 20.82 14.27
CA LEU A 153 4.80 21.84 13.28
C LEU A 153 3.70 22.72 13.88
N GLY A 154 3.93 24.03 13.90
CA GLY A 154 3.10 24.95 14.68
C GLY A 154 3.32 24.71 16.17
N LEU A 155 3.90 25.67 16.88
CA LEU A 155 4.08 25.57 18.33
C LEU A 155 2.71 25.32 19.00
N GLU A 156 2.71 24.44 19.99
CA GLU A 156 1.54 23.85 20.66
C GLU A 156 0.35 24.80 20.81
N LEU A 157 -0.78 24.41 20.23
CA LEU A 157 -2.10 24.81 20.72
C LEU A 157 -2.83 23.53 21.12
N ASP A 158 -2.90 23.33 22.43
CA ASP A 158 -3.77 22.36 23.07
C ASP A 158 -5.15 23.01 23.28
N VAL A 159 -6.17 22.24 22.89
CA VAL A 159 -7.61 22.30 23.21
C VAL A 159 -8.44 23.56 22.83
N SER A 160 -9.24 23.45 21.77
CA SER A 160 -10.72 23.33 21.90
C SER A 160 -11.47 23.24 20.55
N LEU A 161 -12.22 22.15 20.41
CA LEU A 161 -13.53 22.02 19.76
C LEU A 161 -13.74 22.69 18.39
N GLY A 162 -13.40 21.97 17.31
CA GLY A 162 -14.17 21.93 16.07
C GLY A 162 -14.25 23.22 15.25
N LEU A 163 -13.79 23.14 14.00
CA LEU A 163 -13.98 24.08 12.88
C LEU A 163 -12.92 25.17 12.64
N ASP A 164 -11.82 25.24 13.39
CA ASP A 164 -10.71 26.13 13.02
C ASP A 164 -9.60 25.38 12.31
N ILE A 165 -9.41 25.73 11.02
CA ILE A 165 -8.21 25.40 10.25
C ILE A 165 -7.04 26.10 10.94
N ASP A 166 -6.08 25.34 11.46
CA ASP A 166 -4.83 25.90 11.99
C ASP A 166 -4.02 26.49 10.83
N GLN A 167 -4.24 27.79 10.56
CA GLN A 167 -3.65 28.51 9.43
C GLN A 167 -2.12 28.44 9.45
N ASP A 168 -1.52 28.38 10.65
CA ASP A 168 -0.08 28.27 10.82
C ASP A 168 0.42 26.87 10.44
N VAL A 169 -0.29 25.80 10.82
CA VAL A 169 0.03 24.43 10.38
C VAL A 169 -0.11 24.31 8.87
N GLN A 170 -1.20 24.82 8.28
CA GLN A 170 -1.41 24.74 6.83
C GLN A 170 -0.30 25.46 6.06
N LYS A 171 0.07 26.67 6.49
CA LYS A 171 1.18 27.42 5.89
C LYS A 171 2.49 26.63 5.96
N ASN A 172 2.81 26.07 7.13
CA ASN A 172 4.06 25.31 7.29
C ASN A 172 4.06 24.02 6.44
N VAL A 173 2.91 23.37 6.30
CA VAL A 173 2.76 22.20 5.41
C VAL A 173 3.00 22.61 3.96
N THR A 174 2.40 23.71 3.49
CA THR A 174 2.62 24.21 2.13
C THR A 174 4.08 24.57 1.88
N GLU A 175 4.75 25.28 2.80
CA GLU A 175 6.17 25.60 2.68
C GLU A 175 7.05 24.33 2.68
N THR A 176 6.72 23.35 3.52
CA THR A 176 7.43 22.06 3.57
C THR A 176 7.21 21.26 2.29
N THR A 177 5.99 21.20 1.77
CA THR A 177 5.66 20.55 0.49
C THR A 177 6.42 21.20 -0.65
N TYR A 178 6.43 22.53 -0.71
CA TYR A 178 7.19 23.26 -1.72
C TYR A 178 8.68 22.90 -1.68
N PHE A 179 9.27 22.87 -0.48
CA PHE A 179 10.66 22.47 -0.29
C PHE A 179 10.92 21.03 -0.75
N LEU A 180 10.05 20.08 -0.39
CA LEU A 180 10.17 18.68 -0.79
C LEU A 180 10.09 18.53 -2.31
N VAL A 181 9.08 19.13 -2.94
CA VAL A 181 8.90 19.11 -4.40
C VAL A 181 10.14 19.64 -5.11
N TYR A 182 10.63 20.81 -4.68
CA TYR A 182 11.84 21.38 -5.27
C TYR A 182 13.05 20.46 -5.09
N SER A 183 13.21 19.89 -3.89
CA SER A 183 14.32 18.98 -3.58
C SER A 183 14.26 17.71 -4.43
N ILE A 184 13.08 17.11 -4.58
CA ILE A 184 12.84 15.94 -5.45
C ILE A 184 13.22 16.26 -6.90
N ASP A 185 12.73 17.38 -7.43
CA ASP A 185 13.01 17.79 -8.81
C ASP A 185 14.51 18.03 -9.03
N TYR A 186 15.18 18.66 -8.07
CA TYR A 186 16.63 18.87 -8.13
C TYR A 186 17.41 17.56 -8.09
N MET A 187 17.11 16.67 -7.13
CA MET A 187 17.83 15.41 -6.98
C MET A 187 17.62 14.50 -8.19
N THR A 188 16.40 14.48 -8.74
CA THR A 188 16.05 13.68 -9.91
C THR A 188 16.72 14.21 -11.18
N ARG A 189 16.67 15.53 -11.45
CA ARG A 189 17.34 16.14 -12.61
C ARG A 189 18.86 15.92 -12.60
N ASN A 190 19.48 15.89 -11.41
CA ASN A 190 20.92 15.79 -11.25
C ASN A 190 21.42 14.38 -10.90
N ILE A 191 20.55 13.37 -10.89
CA ILE A 191 20.86 11.95 -10.58
C ILE A 191 21.66 11.86 -9.27
N LYS A 192 21.15 12.52 -8.22
CA LYS A 192 21.76 12.55 -6.89
C LYS A 192 21.17 11.44 -6.01
N ASP A 193 21.97 10.98 -5.05
CA ASP A 193 21.49 10.13 -3.97
C ASP A 193 20.48 10.91 -3.11
N ASP A 194 19.30 10.32 -2.91
CA ASP A 194 18.18 10.91 -2.21
C ASP A 194 17.94 10.28 -0.82
N ILE A 195 18.89 9.47 -0.30
CA ILE A 195 18.75 8.84 1.03
C ILE A 195 18.46 9.86 2.15
N MET A 196 19.10 11.02 2.13
CA MET A 196 18.87 12.08 3.13
C MET A 196 17.48 12.71 2.99
N LEU A 197 16.96 12.80 1.76
CA LEU A 197 15.60 13.24 1.50
C LEU A 197 14.58 12.22 2.01
N VAL A 198 14.83 10.92 1.81
CA VAL A 198 13.99 9.84 2.35
C VAL A 198 14.03 9.83 3.89
N ILE A 199 15.20 10.04 4.52
CA ILE A 199 15.30 10.17 5.98
C ILE A 199 14.51 11.39 6.47
N PHE A 200 14.64 12.54 5.80
CA PHE A 200 13.88 13.73 6.16
C PHE A 200 12.37 13.50 6.04
N LEU A 201 11.90 12.94 4.90
CA LEU A 201 10.51 12.57 4.68
C LEU A 201 10.00 11.60 5.76
N ASN A 202 10.83 10.63 6.14
CA ASN A 202 10.50 9.70 7.21
C ASN A 202 10.31 10.38 8.55
N ASN A 203 11.22 11.27 8.92
CA ASN A 203 11.14 11.93 10.21
C ASN A 203 9.93 12.85 10.30
N ILE A 204 9.59 13.59 9.23
CA ILE A 204 8.40 14.47 9.25
C ILE A 204 7.10 13.66 9.29
N ILE A 205 7.01 12.52 8.58
CA ILE A 205 5.81 11.68 8.55
C ILE A 205 5.64 10.87 9.84
N ASN A 206 6.72 10.24 10.34
CA ASN A 206 6.62 9.37 11.52
C ASN A 206 6.49 10.13 12.84
N LYS A 207 7.02 11.36 12.91
CA LYS A 207 7.07 12.13 14.16
C LYS A 207 6.04 13.25 14.21
N ASN A 208 5.18 13.41 13.20
CA ASN A 208 4.14 14.44 13.16
C ASN A 208 2.87 13.99 12.41
N ASP A 209 1.86 13.55 13.16
CA ASP A 209 0.57 13.13 12.60
C ASP A 209 -0.20 14.28 11.95
N LYS A 210 -0.13 15.51 12.52
CA LYS A 210 -0.77 16.69 11.93
C LYS A 210 -0.20 16.98 10.54
N PHE A 211 1.12 16.91 10.37
CA PHE A 211 1.75 17.09 9.06
C PHE A 211 1.14 16.15 8.04
N LEU A 212 1.09 14.85 8.32
CA LEU A 212 0.55 13.87 7.40
C LEU A 212 -0.95 14.12 7.11
N GLN A 213 -1.73 14.49 8.12
CA GLN A 213 -3.15 14.83 7.97
C GLN A 213 -3.38 15.99 6.97
N TYR A 214 -2.61 17.07 7.08
CA TYR A 214 -2.73 18.23 6.19
C TYR A 214 -2.04 17.99 4.84
N ALA A 215 -0.89 17.32 4.82
CA ALA A 215 -0.12 17.06 3.61
C ALA A 215 -0.87 16.14 2.63
N LEU A 216 -1.60 15.12 3.12
CA LEU A 216 -2.44 14.28 2.26
C LEU A 216 -3.65 15.02 1.65
N ARG A 217 -3.99 16.22 2.15
CA ARG A 217 -5.00 17.09 1.52
C ARG A 217 -4.40 18.00 0.45
N ASP A 218 -3.09 18.21 0.46
CA ASP A 218 -2.37 19.04 -0.50
C ASP A 218 -2.14 18.28 -1.82
N ASN A 219 -2.53 18.89 -2.95
CA ASN A 219 -2.43 18.24 -4.25
C ASN A 219 -0.99 18.08 -4.74
N GLU A 220 -0.12 19.06 -4.48
CA GLU A 220 1.28 18.96 -4.89
C GLU A 220 2.00 17.85 -4.11
N PHE A 221 1.71 17.75 -2.81
CA PHE A 221 2.24 16.67 -1.98
C PHE A 221 1.78 15.29 -2.47
N LYS A 222 0.48 15.11 -2.72
CA LYS A 222 -0.06 13.84 -3.25
C LYS A 222 0.60 13.46 -4.58
N GLU A 223 0.57 14.34 -5.57
CA GLU A 223 0.98 14.00 -6.93
C GLU A 223 2.51 13.90 -7.07
N LYS A 224 3.24 14.89 -6.54
CA LYS A 224 4.68 15.00 -6.78
C LYS A 224 5.50 14.25 -5.73
N VAL A 225 5.12 14.34 -4.45
CA VAL A 225 5.87 13.72 -3.35
C VAL A 225 5.46 12.27 -3.15
N ILE A 226 4.15 11.99 -3.03
CA ILE A 226 3.67 10.64 -2.72
C ILE A 226 3.63 9.75 -3.95
N GLU A 227 2.97 10.15 -5.04
CA GLU A 227 2.73 9.28 -6.20
C GLU A 227 3.98 9.14 -7.08
N LYS A 228 4.50 10.26 -7.58
CA LYS A 228 5.64 10.23 -8.52
C LYS A 228 6.95 9.86 -7.84
N TYR A 229 7.27 10.51 -6.72
CA TYR A 229 8.55 10.25 -6.04
C TYR A 229 8.49 9.04 -5.13
N PHE A 230 7.65 9.06 -4.10
CA PHE A 230 7.74 8.03 -3.05
C PHE A 230 7.22 6.67 -3.52
N LEU A 231 6.05 6.61 -4.16
CA LEU A 231 5.45 5.35 -4.60
C LEU A 231 6.13 4.79 -5.84
N THR A 232 6.29 5.60 -6.89
CA THR A 232 6.85 5.12 -8.17
C THR A 232 8.37 4.99 -8.11
N LYS A 233 9.10 6.06 -7.78
CA LYS A 233 10.57 5.99 -7.77
C LYS A 233 11.11 5.21 -6.57
N VAL A 234 10.74 5.59 -5.34
CA VAL A 234 11.36 4.99 -4.15
C VAL A 234 10.81 3.59 -3.86
N LEU A 235 9.50 3.39 -3.81
CA LEU A 235 8.95 2.08 -3.44
C LEU A 235 8.91 1.09 -4.60
N TYR A 236 8.52 1.50 -5.81
CA TYR A 236 8.42 0.56 -6.92
C TYR A 236 9.77 0.26 -7.55
N GLU A 237 10.49 1.29 -8.02
CA GLU A 237 11.77 1.11 -8.71
C GLU A 237 12.88 0.67 -7.74
N ASP A 238 13.08 1.39 -6.63
CA ASP A 238 14.21 1.10 -5.74
C ASP A 238 13.97 -0.10 -4.80
N VAL A 239 12.74 -0.31 -4.31
CA VAL A 239 12.44 -1.38 -3.33
C VAL A 239 11.83 -2.62 -4.00
N TYR A 240 10.68 -2.49 -4.63
CA TYR A 240 9.90 -3.64 -5.12
C TYR A 240 10.60 -4.39 -6.26
N ASN A 241 11.05 -3.67 -7.30
CA ASN A 241 11.77 -4.29 -8.42
C ASN A 241 13.13 -4.86 -7.98
N SER A 242 13.81 -4.19 -7.04
CA SER A 242 15.01 -4.72 -6.39
C SER A 242 14.73 -6.05 -5.69
N LEU A 243 13.64 -6.15 -4.93
CA LEU A 243 13.25 -7.38 -4.22
C LEU A 243 12.92 -8.54 -5.16
N ILE A 244 12.17 -8.30 -6.25
CA ILE A 244 11.79 -9.35 -7.20
C ILE A 244 12.99 -9.89 -7.98
N ASN A 245 13.92 -9.00 -8.35
CA ASN A 245 15.05 -9.36 -9.22
C ASN A 245 16.26 -9.89 -8.45
N ARG A 246 16.23 -9.92 -7.11
CA ARG A 246 17.32 -10.49 -6.30
C ARG A 246 17.41 -12.01 -6.52
N PRO A 247 18.63 -12.56 -6.70
CA PRO A 247 18.81 -14.00 -6.82
C PRO A 247 18.27 -14.70 -5.57
N LYS A 248 17.41 -15.71 -5.77
CA LYS A 248 16.78 -16.54 -4.71
C LYS A 248 17.79 -17.47 -4.03
N GLU A 249 18.93 -16.94 -3.60
CA GLU A 249 19.81 -17.69 -2.72
C GLU A 249 19.24 -17.66 -1.30
N ASN A 250 19.26 -18.80 -0.60
CA ASN A 250 18.65 -19.07 0.70
C ASN A 250 19.19 -18.16 1.83
N VAL A 251 18.84 -16.88 1.82
CA VAL A 251 19.19 -15.90 2.86
C VAL A 251 17.91 -15.16 3.26
N ASN A 252 17.71 -14.96 4.56
CA ASN A 252 16.58 -14.22 5.10
C ASN A 252 16.43 -12.86 4.39
N ASN A 253 15.26 -12.60 3.79
CA ASN A 253 15.01 -11.38 3.01
C ASN A 253 15.22 -10.08 3.80
N GLU A 254 15.03 -10.11 5.13
CA GLU A 254 15.25 -8.95 6.00
C GLU A 254 16.73 -8.55 6.11
N GLU A 255 17.66 -9.51 6.06
CA GLU A 255 19.10 -9.23 6.14
C GLU A 255 19.65 -8.60 4.85
N ASN A 256 18.87 -8.62 3.77
CA ASN A 256 19.24 -8.06 2.49
C ASN A 256 18.71 -6.63 2.26
N LEU A 257 17.83 -6.10 3.11
CA LEU A 257 17.29 -4.75 2.92
C LEU A 257 18.32 -3.70 3.33
N ASN A 258 18.60 -2.76 2.43
CA ASN A 258 19.47 -1.63 2.74
C ASN A 258 18.75 -0.59 3.61
N LYS A 259 19.52 0.35 4.19
CA LYS A 259 18.98 1.37 5.09
C LYS A 259 17.89 2.25 4.43
N LYS A 260 18.02 2.59 3.15
CA LYS A 260 17.03 3.40 2.42
C LYS A 260 15.72 2.62 2.24
N GLU A 261 15.82 1.34 1.87
CA GLU A 261 14.67 0.44 1.70
C GLU A 261 13.90 0.27 3.02
N LEU A 262 14.60 0.03 4.14
CA LEU A 262 13.98 -0.08 5.46
C LEU A 262 13.24 1.20 5.87
N ILE A 263 13.84 2.36 5.64
CA ILE A 263 13.22 3.65 5.96
C ILE A 263 11.99 3.88 5.07
N ALA A 264 12.06 3.56 3.77
CA ALA A 264 10.92 3.68 2.88
C ALA A 264 9.75 2.81 3.33
N LEU A 265 9.99 1.57 3.75
CA LEU A 265 8.94 0.69 4.29
C LEU A 265 8.36 1.21 5.62
N GLN A 266 9.16 1.87 6.47
CA GLN A 266 8.66 2.54 7.68
C GLN A 266 7.72 3.70 7.34
N VAL A 267 8.08 4.53 6.36
CA VAL A 267 7.20 5.60 5.88
C VAL A 267 5.90 5.02 5.33
N LEU A 268 5.99 3.97 4.52
CA LEU A 268 4.83 3.30 3.97
C LEU A 268 3.90 2.76 5.07
N LYS A 269 4.45 2.05 6.07
CA LYS A 269 3.67 1.53 7.20
C LYS A 269 2.94 2.66 7.94
N LYS A 270 3.61 3.79 8.16
CA LYS A 270 3.01 4.95 8.83
C LYS A 270 1.86 5.54 8.02
N ILE A 271 2.03 5.69 6.71
CA ILE A 271 0.97 6.21 5.84
C ILE A 271 -0.25 5.27 5.84
N LEU A 272 -0.04 3.96 5.64
CA LEU A 272 -1.12 2.97 5.54
C LEU A 272 -1.93 2.78 6.84
N THR A 273 -1.36 3.14 7.98
CA THR A 273 -1.98 3.04 9.31
C THR A 273 -2.57 4.36 9.81
N HIS A 274 -2.39 5.46 9.07
CA HIS A 274 -2.87 6.77 9.46
C HIS A 274 -4.31 7.01 8.99
N GLU A 275 -5.14 7.63 9.83
CA GLU A 275 -6.57 7.87 9.56
C GLU A 275 -6.84 8.70 8.29
N SER A 276 -5.89 9.53 7.87
CA SER A 276 -6.04 10.41 6.71
C SER A 276 -5.74 9.73 5.36
N ILE A 277 -5.33 8.47 5.34
CA ILE A 277 -5.12 7.75 4.09
C ILE A 277 -6.43 7.37 3.39
N THR A 278 -7.51 7.17 4.15
CA THR A 278 -8.81 6.81 3.58
C THR A 278 -9.33 7.89 2.63
N PRO A 279 -9.41 9.18 3.00
CA PRO A 279 -9.81 10.24 2.07
C PRO A 279 -8.91 10.35 0.83
N TYR A 280 -7.62 10.00 0.95
CA TYR A 280 -6.71 9.97 -0.19
C TYR A 280 -7.13 8.90 -1.21
N PHE A 281 -7.40 7.67 -0.76
CA PHE A 281 -7.87 6.59 -1.63
C PHE A 281 -9.27 6.86 -2.18
N GLU A 282 -10.17 7.40 -1.37
CA GLU A 282 -11.52 7.79 -1.80
C GLU A 282 -11.45 8.76 -2.99
N GLY A 283 -10.55 9.75 -2.96
CA GLY A 283 -10.35 10.68 -4.07
C GLY A 283 -9.79 10.06 -5.36
N LYS A 284 -9.31 8.81 -5.31
CA LYS A 284 -8.80 8.05 -6.47
C LYS A 284 -9.82 7.07 -7.02
N LEU A 285 -10.78 6.64 -6.22
CA LEU A 285 -11.84 5.73 -6.65
C LEU A 285 -12.85 6.50 -7.51
N VAL A 286 -12.80 6.29 -8.82
CA VAL A 286 -13.69 6.95 -9.80
C VAL A 286 -14.62 5.90 -10.39
N HIS A 287 -15.92 6.19 -10.40
CA HIS A 287 -16.94 5.27 -10.93
C HIS A 287 -17.04 5.28 -12.45
N ASP A 288 -16.66 6.38 -13.10
CA ASP A 288 -16.73 6.52 -14.56
C ASP A 288 -15.40 6.25 -15.24
N VAL A 289 -15.45 5.45 -16.32
CA VAL A 289 -14.30 5.17 -17.19
C VAL A 289 -13.98 6.42 -18.00
N ASN A 290 -13.08 7.25 -17.49
CA ASN A 290 -12.52 8.41 -18.17
C ASN A 290 -10.99 8.37 -18.08
N LYS A 291 -10.30 9.36 -18.64
CA LYS A 291 -8.83 9.44 -18.56
C LYS A 291 -8.30 9.38 -17.11
N ASN A 292 -9.08 9.87 -16.14
CA ASN A 292 -8.70 9.82 -14.72
C ASN A 292 -8.82 8.39 -14.15
N PHE A 293 -9.68 7.52 -14.70
CA PHE A 293 -9.74 6.11 -14.32
C PHE A 293 -8.38 5.45 -14.54
N ASP A 294 -7.79 5.66 -15.71
CA ASP A 294 -6.55 4.97 -16.06
C ASP A 294 -5.39 5.34 -15.14
N GLU A 295 -5.18 6.63 -14.94
CA GLU A 295 -4.11 7.17 -14.08
C GLU A 295 -4.35 6.81 -12.61
N ASN A 296 -5.58 6.96 -12.10
CA ASN A 296 -5.88 6.67 -10.70
C ASN A 296 -5.76 5.18 -10.37
N TYR A 297 -6.26 4.29 -11.25
CA TYR A 297 -6.23 2.86 -10.99
C TYR A 297 -4.84 2.26 -11.16
N GLU A 298 -3.96 2.86 -11.97
CA GLU A 298 -2.54 2.49 -12.01
C GLU A 298 -1.85 2.80 -10.66
N ILE A 299 -2.11 3.98 -10.10
CA ILE A 299 -1.62 4.35 -8.76
C ILE A 299 -2.21 3.43 -7.67
N LEU A 300 -3.51 3.12 -7.71
CA LEU A 300 -4.16 2.22 -6.74
C LEU A 300 -3.65 0.77 -6.83
N SER A 301 -3.40 0.27 -8.04
CA SER A 301 -2.77 -1.03 -8.27
C SER A 301 -1.38 -1.07 -7.62
N LEU A 302 -0.57 -0.03 -7.85
CA LEU A 302 0.76 0.05 -7.27
C LEU A 302 0.72 0.11 -5.74
N TRP A 303 -0.16 0.92 -5.17
CA TRP A 303 -0.43 0.94 -3.73
C TRP A 303 -0.80 -0.43 -3.21
N SER A 304 -1.75 -1.11 -3.84
CA SER A 304 -2.29 -2.39 -3.37
C SER A 304 -1.22 -3.48 -3.37
N ARG A 305 -0.40 -3.55 -4.42
CA ARG A 305 0.69 -4.52 -4.57
C ARG A 305 1.83 -4.36 -3.56
N ILE A 306 2.24 -3.12 -3.28
CA ILE A 306 3.30 -2.87 -2.27
C ILE A 306 2.72 -3.02 -0.86
N SER A 307 1.47 -2.59 -0.64
CA SER A 307 0.79 -2.70 0.65
C SER A 307 0.54 -4.15 1.04
N SER A 308 0.13 -5.01 0.12
CA SER A 308 -0.05 -6.45 0.39
C SER A 308 1.26 -7.07 0.84
N THR A 309 2.34 -6.82 0.10
CA THR A 309 3.68 -7.28 0.44
C THR A 309 4.11 -6.85 1.84
N LEU A 310 3.88 -5.58 2.23
CA LEU A 310 4.28 -5.09 3.55
C LEU A 310 3.36 -5.61 4.68
N LEU A 311 2.04 -5.53 4.50
CA LEU A 311 1.08 -5.81 5.57
C LEU A 311 0.95 -7.30 5.84
N CYS A 312 0.98 -8.15 4.81
CA CYS A 312 0.92 -9.60 4.94
C CYS A 312 2.17 -10.21 5.61
N ASN A 313 3.30 -9.48 5.61
CA ASN A 313 4.52 -9.88 6.32
C ASN A 313 4.62 -9.29 7.75
N SER A 314 3.68 -8.45 8.17
CA SER A 314 3.64 -7.87 9.52
C SER A 314 2.65 -8.63 10.39
N THR A 315 3.06 -8.99 11.61
CA THR A 315 2.21 -9.68 12.61
C THR A 315 1.83 -8.76 13.78
N ILE A 316 2.43 -7.58 13.87
CA ILE A 316 2.28 -6.67 15.00
C ILE A 316 1.53 -5.41 14.55
N PHE A 317 0.29 -5.31 15.00
CA PHE A 317 -0.59 -4.15 14.83
C PHE A 317 -1.35 -3.88 16.13
N ASP A 318 -1.54 -2.61 16.45
CA ASP A 318 -2.51 -2.22 17.48
C ASP A 318 -3.93 -2.09 16.89
N THR A 319 -4.93 -2.03 17.76
CA THR A 319 -6.34 -1.96 17.37
C THR A 319 -6.68 -0.72 16.52
N PHE A 320 -6.00 0.41 16.74
CA PHE A 320 -6.23 1.64 15.99
C PHE A 320 -5.68 1.51 14.56
N GLN A 321 -4.45 0.99 14.42
CA GLN A 321 -3.84 0.66 13.14
C GLN A 321 -4.70 -0.33 12.35
N LEU A 322 -5.16 -1.41 12.98
CA LEU A 322 -6.06 -2.38 12.34
C LEU A 322 -7.35 -1.70 11.86
N THR A 323 -7.95 -0.82 12.66
CA THR A 323 -9.16 -0.10 12.27
C THR A 323 -8.91 0.76 11.03
N ASN A 324 -7.84 1.56 11.04
CA ASN A 324 -7.52 2.43 9.91
C ASN A 324 -7.23 1.65 8.64
N ILE A 325 -6.50 0.53 8.74
CA ILE A 325 -6.26 -0.35 7.61
C ILE A 325 -7.58 -0.92 7.07
N MET A 326 -8.41 -1.46 7.95
CA MET A 326 -9.69 -2.08 7.56
C MET A 326 -10.63 -1.09 6.87
N ILE A 327 -10.66 0.18 7.29
CA ILE A 327 -11.50 1.21 6.66
C ILE A 327 -11.18 1.32 5.17
N TRP A 328 -9.92 1.54 4.80
CA TRP A 328 -9.59 1.72 3.38
C TRP A 328 -9.58 0.40 2.62
N VAL A 329 -9.17 -0.72 3.23
CA VAL A 329 -9.22 -2.04 2.59
C VAL A 329 -10.64 -2.35 2.17
N PHE A 330 -11.61 -2.18 3.07
CA PHE A 330 -13.01 -2.48 2.81
C PHE A 330 -13.66 -1.49 1.84
N MET A 331 -13.31 -0.20 1.93
CA MET A 331 -13.74 0.80 0.95
C MET A 331 -13.28 0.46 -0.47
N ILE A 332 -12.01 0.06 -0.65
CA ILE A 332 -11.48 -0.36 -1.96
C ILE A 332 -12.19 -1.64 -2.42
N LEU A 333 -12.36 -2.63 -1.55
CA LEU A 333 -13.08 -3.86 -1.86
C LEU A 333 -14.47 -3.56 -2.41
N GLU A 334 -15.25 -2.71 -1.75
CA GLU A 334 -16.60 -2.34 -2.17
C GLU A 334 -16.62 -1.70 -3.56
N ASN A 335 -15.77 -0.71 -3.77
CA ASN A 335 -15.74 0.04 -5.03
C ASN A 335 -15.29 -0.83 -6.22
N VAL A 336 -14.24 -1.64 -6.01
CA VAL A 336 -13.72 -2.55 -7.03
C VAL A 336 -14.73 -3.66 -7.32
N SER A 337 -15.35 -4.24 -6.29
CA SER A 337 -16.40 -5.26 -6.45
C SER A 337 -17.58 -4.71 -7.25
N MET A 338 -18.07 -3.51 -6.90
CA MET A 338 -19.15 -2.86 -7.65
C MET A 338 -18.78 -2.60 -9.11
N SER A 339 -17.54 -2.21 -9.39
CA SER A 339 -17.06 -2.00 -10.75
C SER A 339 -17.06 -3.31 -11.55
N ILE A 340 -16.63 -4.41 -10.94
CA ILE A 340 -16.64 -5.75 -11.55
C ILE A 340 -18.08 -6.22 -11.79
N ILE A 341 -18.96 -6.05 -10.81
CA ILE A 341 -20.38 -6.40 -10.93
C ILE A 341 -21.02 -5.64 -12.10
N ASN A 342 -20.76 -4.33 -12.21
CA ASN A 342 -21.27 -3.49 -13.30
C ASN A 342 -20.74 -3.95 -14.67
N ILE A 343 -19.48 -4.37 -14.76
CA ILE A 343 -18.93 -4.94 -16.00
C ILE A 343 -19.76 -6.15 -16.43
N PHE A 344 -20.00 -7.11 -15.52
CA PHE A 344 -20.75 -8.32 -15.86
C PHE A 344 -22.25 -8.10 -16.09
N GLN A 345 -22.85 -7.07 -15.47
CA GLN A 345 -24.23 -6.68 -15.75
C GLN A 345 -24.38 -6.08 -17.15
N ASN A 346 -23.40 -5.28 -17.59
CA ASN A 346 -23.42 -4.61 -18.90
C ASN A 346 -22.90 -5.50 -20.03
N HIS A 347 -22.03 -6.46 -19.72
CA HIS A 347 -21.30 -7.26 -20.68
C HIS A 347 -21.39 -8.75 -20.34
N LYS A 348 -22.10 -9.51 -21.18
CA LYS A 348 -22.08 -10.98 -21.11
C LYS A 348 -20.97 -11.52 -22.00
N ILE A 349 -19.90 -12.07 -21.41
CA ILE A 349 -18.69 -12.54 -22.13
C ILE A 349 -19.04 -13.50 -23.27
N ASN A 350 -20.03 -14.38 -23.08
CA ASN A 350 -20.46 -15.34 -24.10
C ASN A 350 -20.94 -14.67 -25.40
N SER A 351 -21.56 -13.48 -25.31
CA SER A 351 -22.17 -12.76 -26.42
C SER A 351 -21.28 -11.72 -27.10
N ILE A 352 -20.08 -11.47 -26.55
CA ILE A 352 -19.20 -10.40 -27.00
C ILE A 352 -18.03 -10.99 -27.80
N ASP A 353 -17.61 -10.26 -28.83
CA ASP A 353 -16.48 -10.64 -29.68
C ASP A 353 -15.15 -10.55 -28.92
N GLU A 354 -14.24 -11.48 -29.22
CA GLU A 354 -12.91 -11.56 -28.60
C GLU A 354 -12.12 -10.26 -28.78
N SER A 355 -12.20 -9.62 -29.95
CA SER A 355 -11.50 -8.36 -30.20
C SER A 355 -11.96 -7.25 -29.27
N TYR A 356 -13.25 -7.18 -28.95
CA TYR A 356 -13.77 -6.17 -28.02
C TYR A 356 -13.32 -6.45 -26.59
N ILE A 357 -13.28 -7.73 -26.19
CA ILE A 357 -12.75 -8.12 -24.88
C ILE A 357 -11.31 -7.63 -24.74
N ASP A 358 -10.48 -7.90 -25.75
CA ASP A 358 -9.06 -7.60 -25.70
C ASP A 358 -8.77 -6.09 -25.73
N THR A 359 -9.53 -5.30 -26.50
CA THR A 359 -9.27 -3.86 -26.61
C THR A 359 -9.96 -3.02 -25.52
N GLU A 360 -11.16 -3.40 -25.07
CA GLU A 360 -11.99 -2.54 -24.20
C GLU A 360 -12.13 -3.05 -22.77
N LEU A 361 -12.16 -4.38 -22.56
CA LEU A 361 -12.42 -4.96 -21.24
C LEU A 361 -11.12 -5.32 -20.51
N ILE A 362 -10.17 -5.98 -21.18
CA ILE A 362 -8.91 -6.42 -20.56
C ILE A 362 -8.15 -5.28 -19.89
N PRO A 363 -7.92 -4.11 -20.51
CA PRO A 363 -7.19 -3.01 -19.86
C PRO A 363 -7.82 -2.57 -18.54
N LYS A 364 -9.16 -2.66 -18.42
CA LYS A 364 -9.90 -2.33 -17.20
C LYS A 364 -9.84 -3.46 -16.19
N THR A 365 -10.07 -4.70 -16.64
CA THR A 365 -10.06 -5.86 -15.75
C THR A 365 -8.69 -6.18 -15.23
N ASP A 366 -7.60 -5.89 -15.96
CA ASP A 366 -6.23 -6.05 -15.47
C ASP A 366 -5.99 -5.23 -14.20
N LYS A 367 -6.41 -3.95 -14.23
CA LYS A 367 -6.27 -3.04 -13.08
C LYS A 367 -7.19 -3.46 -11.93
N LEU A 368 -8.45 -3.77 -12.22
CA LEU A 368 -9.40 -4.22 -11.19
C LEU A 368 -8.97 -5.54 -10.55
N TYR A 369 -8.47 -6.47 -11.35
CA TYR A 369 -7.95 -7.74 -10.90
C TYR A 369 -6.74 -7.54 -9.98
N ASP A 370 -5.76 -6.73 -10.39
CA ASP A 370 -4.56 -6.50 -9.58
C ASP A 370 -4.87 -5.80 -8.26
N ILE A 371 -5.81 -4.86 -8.24
CA ILE A 371 -6.26 -4.24 -6.98
C ILE A 371 -7.00 -5.28 -6.12
N LEU A 372 -7.94 -6.03 -6.71
CA LEU A 372 -8.77 -6.98 -5.97
C LEU A 372 -7.96 -8.12 -5.36
N ILE A 373 -7.04 -8.74 -6.11
CA ILE A 373 -6.23 -9.86 -5.63
C ILE A 373 -5.40 -9.45 -4.41
N ASN A 374 -4.75 -8.29 -4.48
CA ASN A 374 -3.93 -7.76 -3.40
C ASN A 374 -4.76 -7.31 -2.19
N ASN A 375 -5.94 -6.70 -2.44
CA ASN A 375 -6.84 -6.29 -1.37
C ASN A 375 -7.43 -7.50 -0.62
N LEU A 376 -7.82 -8.55 -1.35
CA LEU A 376 -8.28 -9.81 -0.76
C LEU A 376 -7.16 -10.54 0.00
N ASP A 377 -5.92 -10.48 -0.48
CA ASP A 377 -4.77 -11.04 0.24
C ASP A 377 -4.56 -10.33 1.59
N ILE A 378 -4.59 -8.99 1.60
CA ILE A 378 -4.54 -8.19 2.83
C ILE A 378 -5.71 -8.56 3.75
N LEU A 379 -6.93 -8.61 3.23
CA LEU A 379 -8.12 -8.96 4.02
C LEU A 379 -7.99 -10.37 4.62
N SER A 380 -7.53 -11.33 3.81
CA SER A 380 -7.28 -12.71 4.23
C SER A 380 -6.28 -12.77 5.38
N HIS A 381 -5.17 -12.03 5.29
CA HIS A 381 -4.19 -11.93 6.37
C HIS A 381 -4.77 -11.28 7.62
N LEU A 382 -5.44 -10.12 7.49
CA LEU A 382 -5.96 -9.36 8.61
C LEU A 382 -7.11 -10.08 9.34
N CYS A 383 -7.88 -10.93 8.64
CA CYS A 383 -8.93 -11.74 9.25
C CYS A 383 -8.43 -12.76 10.28
N GLN A 384 -7.11 -12.93 10.48
CA GLN A 384 -6.58 -13.64 11.65
C GLN A 384 -6.81 -12.86 12.97
N PHE A 385 -6.98 -11.54 12.91
CA PHE A 385 -7.23 -10.70 14.08
C PHE A 385 -8.72 -10.61 14.38
N GLN A 386 -9.12 -10.93 15.61
CA GLN A 386 -10.53 -10.88 16.04
C GLN A 386 -11.17 -9.50 15.85
N HIS A 387 -10.39 -8.43 15.99
CA HIS A 387 -10.85 -7.06 15.74
C HIS A 387 -11.30 -6.86 14.29
N CYS A 388 -10.49 -7.32 13.33
CA CYS A 388 -10.81 -7.25 11.90
C CYS A 388 -12.02 -8.12 11.55
N GLN A 389 -12.15 -9.31 12.13
CA GLN A 389 -13.35 -10.15 11.93
C GLN A 389 -14.63 -9.43 12.37
N LYS A 390 -14.62 -8.79 13.56
CA LYS A 390 -15.76 -7.98 14.04
C LYS A 390 -16.07 -6.82 13.10
N PHE A 391 -15.04 -6.15 12.57
CA PHE A 391 -15.20 -5.08 11.60
C PHE A 391 -15.93 -5.59 10.34
N VAL A 392 -15.45 -6.68 9.73
CA VAL A 392 -16.06 -7.26 8.52
C VAL A 392 -17.52 -7.65 8.77
N LEU A 393 -17.83 -8.29 9.90
CA LEU A 393 -19.21 -8.64 10.27
C LEU A 393 -20.10 -7.40 10.46
N HIS A 394 -19.58 -6.35 11.09
CA HIS A 394 -20.33 -5.11 11.30
C HIS A 394 -20.72 -4.43 9.98
N TYR A 395 -19.81 -4.42 9.00
CA TYR A 395 -20.01 -3.79 7.70
C TYR A 395 -20.56 -4.74 6.62
N LYS A 396 -21.15 -5.87 7.01
CA LYS A 396 -21.78 -6.85 6.09
C LYS A 396 -20.83 -7.43 5.05
N GLY A 397 -19.59 -7.68 5.43
CA GLY A 397 -18.58 -8.17 4.50
C GLY A 397 -18.78 -9.60 4.03
N ILE A 398 -19.49 -10.44 4.79
CA ILE A 398 -19.84 -11.79 4.32
C ILE A 398 -20.78 -11.70 3.13
N GLU A 399 -21.81 -10.85 3.23
CA GLU A 399 -22.79 -10.62 2.19
C GLU A 399 -22.14 -10.06 0.93
N LYS A 400 -21.27 -9.04 1.07
CA LYS A 400 -20.55 -8.42 -0.05
C LYS A 400 -19.60 -9.40 -0.75
N LEU A 401 -18.86 -10.21 0.02
CA LEU A 401 -18.00 -11.26 -0.53
C LEU A 401 -18.83 -12.36 -1.22
N GLY A 402 -19.99 -12.71 -0.65
CA GLY A 402 -20.93 -13.68 -1.23
C GLY A 402 -21.51 -13.21 -2.56
N GLU A 403 -21.92 -11.95 -2.64
CA GLU A 403 -22.41 -11.32 -3.87
C GLU A 403 -21.34 -11.35 -4.97
N LEU A 404 -20.12 -10.90 -4.67
CA LEU A 404 -19.01 -10.93 -5.63
C LEU A 404 -18.70 -12.37 -6.06
N LEU A 405 -18.65 -13.32 -5.12
CA LEU A 405 -18.43 -14.73 -5.42
C LEU A 405 -19.51 -15.29 -6.35
N GLY A 406 -20.78 -14.95 -6.12
CA GLY A 406 -21.90 -15.36 -6.96
C GLY A 406 -21.82 -14.80 -8.39
N VAL A 407 -21.45 -13.53 -8.53
CA VAL A 407 -21.27 -12.88 -9.84
C VAL A 407 -20.11 -13.52 -10.60
N LEU A 408 -18.96 -13.73 -9.95
CA LEU A 408 -17.81 -14.40 -10.57
C LEU A 408 -18.15 -15.85 -10.94
N HIS A 409 -18.87 -16.57 -10.07
CA HIS A 409 -19.28 -17.94 -10.34
C HIS A 409 -20.18 -18.07 -11.57
N THR A 410 -21.06 -17.08 -11.78
CA THR A 410 -22.03 -17.09 -12.89
C THR A 410 -21.39 -16.69 -14.22
N ASN A 411 -20.38 -15.80 -14.18
CA ASN A 411 -19.87 -15.16 -15.40
C ASN A 411 -18.46 -15.61 -15.82
N CYS A 412 -17.64 -16.11 -14.90
CA CYS A 412 -16.31 -16.63 -15.23
C CYS A 412 -16.38 -18.09 -15.67
N TYR A 413 -15.58 -18.45 -16.67
CA TYR A 413 -15.51 -19.80 -17.19
C TYR A 413 -14.66 -20.70 -16.30
N ARG A 414 -15.11 -21.95 -16.16
CA ARG A 414 -14.33 -23.01 -15.54
C ARG A 414 -13.36 -23.56 -16.57
N LEU A 415 -12.07 -23.52 -16.26
CA LEU A 415 -11.02 -23.91 -17.20
C LEU A 415 -10.39 -25.22 -16.73
N SER A 416 -10.03 -26.10 -17.67
CA SER A 416 -9.18 -27.27 -17.38
C SER A 416 -7.89 -27.18 -18.19
N VAL A 417 -6.87 -26.61 -17.57
CA VAL A 417 -5.60 -26.20 -18.14
C VAL A 417 -4.48 -26.84 -17.34
N HIS A 418 -3.48 -27.41 -18.02
CA HIS A 418 -2.26 -27.90 -17.40
C HIS A 418 -1.06 -27.26 -18.09
N ILE A 419 0.02 -27.11 -17.35
CA ILE A 419 1.30 -26.67 -17.90
C ILE A 419 2.04 -27.93 -18.36
N ASP A 420 2.23 -28.09 -19.67
CA ASP A 420 2.99 -29.22 -20.22
C ASP A 420 4.48 -28.88 -20.23
N ASP A 421 5.19 -29.37 -19.20
CA ASP A 421 6.64 -29.23 -19.07
C ASP A 421 7.41 -29.79 -20.28
N LYS A 422 6.84 -30.78 -21.00
CA LYS A 422 7.47 -31.35 -22.20
C LYS A 422 7.36 -30.44 -23.42
N LYS A 423 6.47 -29.45 -23.40
CA LYS A 423 6.33 -28.41 -24.42
C LYS A 423 6.89 -27.06 -23.97
N GLY A 424 7.86 -27.08 -23.05
CA GLY A 424 8.52 -25.86 -22.58
C GLY A 424 7.62 -25.00 -21.68
N GLY A 425 6.71 -25.61 -20.93
CA GLY A 425 5.84 -24.90 -19.98
C GLY A 425 4.67 -24.18 -20.65
N LYS A 426 4.23 -24.63 -21.84
CA LYS A 426 3.05 -24.06 -22.50
C LYS A 426 1.77 -24.52 -21.83
N LEU A 427 0.82 -23.58 -21.72
CA LEU A 427 -0.51 -23.85 -21.18
C LEU A 427 -1.30 -24.67 -22.21
N THR A 428 -1.57 -25.92 -21.86
CA THR A 428 -2.28 -26.90 -22.72
C THR A 428 -3.64 -27.24 -22.12
N LEU A 429 -4.65 -27.28 -22.99
CA LEU A 429 -6.00 -27.70 -22.62
C LEU A 429 -6.00 -29.21 -22.38
N ASN A 430 -6.76 -29.67 -21.38
CA ASN A 430 -6.90 -31.10 -21.13
C ASN A 430 -7.84 -31.73 -22.18
N ASP A 431 -7.36 -32.71 -22.96
CA ASP A 431 -8.06 -33.25 -24.15
C ASP A 431 -9.39 -33.99 -23.82
N ASN A 432 -9.62 -34.33 -22.55
CA ASN A 432 -10.81 -35.09 -22.11
C ASN A 432 -12.13 -34.28 -22.08
N LEU A 433 -12.13 -33.00 -22.46
CA LEU A 433 -13.21 -32.05 -22.15
C LEU A 433 -13.88 -31.33 -23.32
N LYS A 434 -13.97 -31.95 -24.50
CA LYS A 434 -14.98 -31.56 -25.52
C LYS A 434 -16.44 -31.61 -25.00
N LYS A 435 -16.66 -32.10 -23.77
CA LYS A 435 -17.94 -32.15 -23.06
C LYS A 435 -18.22 -30.93 -22.16
N ASN A 436 -17.24 -30.03 -21.92
CA ASN A 436 -17.50 -28.82 -21.15
C ASN A 436 -18.28 -27.82 -22.03
N PRO A 437 -19.47 -27.33 -21.61
CA PRO A 437 -20.25 -26.37 -22.38
C PRO A 437 -19.50 -25.08 -22.70
N ASP A 438 -18.49 -24.72 -21.89
CA ASP A 438 -17.73 -23.47 -22.04
C ASP A 438 -16.55 -23.57 -23.00
N PHE A 439 -16.22 -24.78 -23.50
CA PHE A 439 -15.01 -25.03 -24.31
C PHE A 439 -14.89 -24.07 -25.51
N ASN A 440 -16.00 -23.76 -26.18
CA ASN A 440 -16.01 -22.88 -27.35
C ASN A 440 -15.72 -21.39 -27.01
N ASN A 441 -15.76 -21.02 -25.73
CA ASN A 441 -15.51 -19.65 -25.27
C ASN A 441 -14.14 -19.48 -24.60
N TRP A 442 -13.36 -20.56 -24.45
CA TRP A 442 -12.08 -20.51 -23.72
C TRP A 442 -11.04 -19.61 -24.40
N ASP A 443 -11.06 -19.50 -25.73
CA ASP A 443 -10.16 -18.59 -26.47
C ASP A 443 -10.36 -17.13 -26.05
N LYS A 444 -11.57 -16.75 -25.60
CA LYS A 444 -11.87 -15.40 -25.11
C LYS A 444 -11.18 -15.07 -23.78
N VAL A 445 -10.78 -16.08 -23.00
CA VAL A 445 -10.26 -15.90 -21.63
C VAL A 445 -8.86 -16.49 -21.43
N ILE A 446 -8.27 -17.09 -22.44
CA ILE A 446 -6.90 -17.63 -22.40
C ILE A 446 -6.00 -16.80 -23.30
N ASP A 447 -4.91 -16.31 -22.73
CA ASP A 447 -3.80 -15.72 -23.46
C ASP A 447 -2.76 -16.81 -23.76
N LYS A 448 -2.82 -17.33 -25.00
CA LYS A 448 -1.92 -18.38 -25.49
C LYS A 448 -0.50 -17.89 -25.77
N GLU A 449 -0.31 -16.58 -25.97
CA GLU A 449 1.01 -16.00 -26.27
C GLU A 449 1.84 -15.91 -24.99
N ASN A 450 1.22 -15.43 -23.90
CA ASN A 450 1.88 -15.25 -22.61
C ASN A 450 1.68 -16.44 -21.64
N ASN A 451 0.99 -17.50 -22.05
CA ASN A 451 0.63 -18.67 -21.24
C ASN A 451 -0.09 -18.26 -19.93
N LYS A 452 -1.09 -17.38 -20.02
CA LYS A 452 -1.82 -16.86 -18.87
C LYS A 452 -3.32 -16.88 -19.10
N ILE A 453 -4.07 -16.82 -18.01
CA ILE A 453 -5.51 -16.62 -18.03
C ILE A 453 -5.76 -15.11 -18.00
N LYS A 454 -6.57 -14.61 -18.93
CA LYS A 454 -6.91 -13.19 -19.05
C LYS A 454 -7.64 -12.72 -17.78
N SER A 455 -7.36 -11.51 -17.33
CA SER A 455 -7.92 -10.94 -16.08
C SER A 455 -9.45 -10.86 -16.05
N ILE A 456 -10.09 -10.83 -17.22
CA ILE A 456 -11.54 -10.89 -17.38
C ILE A 456 -12.17 -12.14 -16.75
N ASN A 457 -11.39 -13.21 -16.54
CA ASN A 457 -11.84 -14.44 -15.87
C ASN A 457 -11.52 -14.46 -14.36
N PHE A 458 -10.86 -13.43 -13.83
CA PHE A 458 -10.52 -13.26 -12.41
C PHE A 458 -9.93 -14.51 -11.74
N PRO A 459 -8.81 -15.04 -12.25
CA PRO A 459 -8.20 -16.27 -11.70
C PRO A 459 -7.86 -16.12 -10.21
N HIS A 460 -7.99 -17.18 -9.42
CA HIS A 460 -7.71 -17.25 -7.97
C HIS A 460 -8.61 -16.43 -7.03
N ILE A 461 -9.42 -15.50 -7.55
CA ILE A 461 -10.27 -14.63 -6.73
C ILE A 461 -11.32 -15.45 -5.96
N LYS A 462 -11.95 -16.45 -6.60
CA LYS A 462 -12.98 -17.27 -5.92
C LYS A 462 -12.35 -18.02 -4.74
N SER A 463 -11.17 -18.61 -4.95
CA SER A 463 -10.38 -19.31 -3.92
C SER A 463 -10.08 -18.42 -2.73
N LEU A 464 -9.64 -17.19 -2.95
CA LEU A 464 -9.34 -16.26 -1.85
C LEU A 464 -10.60 -15.86 -1.08
N ILE A 465 -11.70 -15.58 -1.78
CA ILE A 465 -12.98 -15.29 -1.12
C ILE A 465 -13.42 -16.48 -0.24
N ILE A 466 -13.35 -17.71 -0.77
CA ILE A 466 -13.70 -18.93 -0.01
C ILE A 466 -12.79 -19.11 1.21
N GLU A 467 -11.49 -18.83 1.08
CA GLU A 467 -10.55 -18.88 2.21
C GLU A 467 -10.90 -17.86 3.29
N ILE A 468 -11.18 -16.60 2.91
CA ILE A 468 -11.60 -15.54 3.84
C ILE A 468 -12.87 -15.96 4.57
N LEU A 469 -13.89 -16.44 3.83
CA LEU A 469 -15.15 -16.91 4.42
C LEU A 469 -14.91 -18.08 5.38
N THR A 470 -14.00 -18.99 5.05
CA THR A 470 -13.63 -20.13 5.92
C THR A 470 -13.04 -19.65 7.25
N LYS A 471 -12.26 -18.56 7.26
CA LYS A 471 -11.67 -18.00 8.50
C LYS A 471 -12.72 -17.53 9.51
N PHE A 472 -13.91 -17.13 9.08
CA PHE A 472 -15.03 -16.78 9.98
C PHE A 472 -15.73 -17.99 10.60
N LEU A 473 -15.51 -19.18 10.04
CA LEU A 473 -16.08 -20.43 10.52
C LEU A 473 -15.08 -21.25 11.34
N ALA A 474 -13.80 -20.89 11.31
CA ALA A 474 -12.75 -21.53 12.09
C ALA A 474 -12.83 -21.11 13.57
N PHE A 475 -12.57 -22.06 14.46
CA PHE A 475 -12.58 -21.84 15.90
C PHE A 475 -11.51 -22.70 16.56
N ASP A 476 -10.86 -22.15 17.60
CA ASP A 476 -9.81 -22.84 18.33
C ASP A 476 -10.39 -23.74 19.44
N ASN A 477 -11.54 -23.39 20.00
CA ASN A 477 -12.19 -24.12 21.08
C ASN A 477 -13.70 -24.28 20.83
N GLU A 478 -14.28 -25.39 21.29
CA GLU A 478 -15.72 -25.67 21.19
C GLU A 478 -16.49 -25.17 22.43
N THR A 479 -16.43 -23.87 22.72
CA THR A 479 -17.27 -23.32 23.79
C THR A 479 -18.72 -23.12 23.31
N ILE A 480 -19.69 -23.22 24.23
CA ILE A 480 -21.12 -23.04 23.89
C ILE A 480 -21.38 -21.67 23.24
N VAL A 481 -20.68 -20.63 23.71
CA VAL A 481 -20.83 -19.25 23.21
C VAL A 481 -20.28 -19.12 21.79
N GLU A 482 -19.11 -19.72 21.50
CA GLU A 482 -18.51 -19.70 20.17
C GLU A 482 -19.35 -20.49 19.17
N LEU A 483 -19.80 -21.70 19.54
CA LEU A 483 -20.66 -22.53 18.69
C LEU A 483 -21.98 -21.82 18.33
N SER A 484 -22.57 -21.05 19.24
CA SER A 484 -23.77 -20.26 18.93
C SER A 484 -23.49 -19.18 17.88
N LYS A 485 -22.38 -18.45 18.02
CA LYS A 485 -21.99 -17.39 17.05
C LYS A 485 -21.67 -17.98 15.68
N ILE A 486 -20.91 -19.08 15.64
CA ILE A 486 -20.58 -19.78 14.39
C ILE A 486 -21.85 -20.25 13.71
N LYS A 487 -22.81 -20.79 14.46
CA LYS A 487 -24.10 -21.22 13.91
C LYS A 487 -24.89 -20.08 13.26
N GLU A 488 -24.83 -18.88 13.82
CA GLU A 488 -25.42 -17.68 13.20
C GLU A 488 -24.73 -17.36 11.87
N ILE A 489 -23.39 -17.36 11.84
CA ILE A 489 -22.59 -17.12 10.62
C ILE A 489 -22.86 -18.20 9.56
N GLN A 490 -22.91 -19.48 9.93
CA GLN A 490 -23.25 -20.58 9.04
C GLN A 490 -24.64 -20.42 8.42
N ASN A 491 -25.62 -19.94 9.19
CA ASN A 491 -26.97 -19.70 8.69
C ASN A 491 -27.01 -18.47 7.78
N LEU A 492 -26.23 -17.42 8.09
CA LEU A 492 -26.07 -16.25 7.22
C LEU A 492 -25.49 -16.66 5.87
N MET A 493 -24.39 -17.43 5.84
CA MET A 493 -23.79 -17.88 4.59
C MET A 493 -24.74 -18.72 3.73
N LYS A 494 -25.61 -19.51 4.35
CA LYS A 494 -26.69 -20.20 3.63
C LYS A 494 -27.75 -19.22 3.11
N ALA A 495 -28.14 -18.21 3.89
CA ALA A 495 -29.13 -17.22 3.46
C ALA A 495 -28.65 -16.41 2.25
N GLU A 496 -27.35 -16.11 2.19
CA GLU A 496 -26.69 -15.40 1.08
C GLU A 496 -26.32 -16.30 -0.10
N SER A 497 -26.84 -17.53 -0.17
CA SER A 497 -26.55 -18.52 -1.22
C SER A 497 -25.07 -18.90 -1.40
N ILE A 498 -24.21 -18.57 -0.43
CA ILE A 498 -22.78 -18.88 -0.50
C ILE A 498 -22.57 -20.40 -0.49
N LEU A 499 -23.37 -21.13 0.29
CA LEU A 499 -23.20 -22.57 0.48
C LEU A 499 -23.40 -23.34 -0.84
N GLU A 500 -24.40 -22.94 -1.63
CA GLU A 500 -24.72 -23.44 -2.96
C GLU A 500 -23.57 -23.17 -3.93
N VAL A 501 -23.07 -21.93 -3.94
CA VAL A 501 -21.98 -21.50 -4.84
C VAL A 501 -20.68 -22.21 -4.49
N VAL A 502 -20.34 -22.38 -3.21
CA VAL A 502 -19.11 -23.10 -2.83
C VAL A 502 -19.22 -24.59 -3.18
N LEU A 503 -20.39 -25.20 -2.95
CA LEU A 503 -20.62 -26.61 -3.32
C LEU A 503 -20.41 -26.85 -4.82
N SER A 504 -20.89 -25.94 -5.69
CA SER A 504 -20.74 -26.07 -7.13
C SER A 504 -19.30 -25.88 -7.64
N ASN A 505 -18.41 -25.31 -6.81
CA ASN A 505 -16.96 -25.22 -7.04
C ASN A 505 -16.16 -26.42 -6.47
N CYS A 506 -16.83 -27.44 -5.91
CA CYS A 506 -16.17 -28.71 -5.52
C CYS A 506 -15.84 -29.63 -6.70
N ALA A 507 -16.24 -29.25 -7.91
CA ALA A 507 -15.79 -29.86 -9.16
C ALA A 507 -14.37 -29.38 -9.54
N ILE A 508 -13.70 -30.10 -10.45
CA ILE A 508 -12.36 -29.72 -10.94
C ILE A 508 -12.48 -28.40 -11.74
N ASP A 509 -11.72 -27.39 -11.36
CA ASP A 509 -11.52 -26.11 -12.06
C ASP A 509 -10.03 -25.77 -12.00
N ASP A 510 -9.27 -26.13 -13.03
CA ASP A 510 -7.82 -25.92 -13.08
C ASP A 510 -7.45 -24.42 -13.28
N ASN A 511 -8.43 -23.55 -13.58
CA ASN A 511 -8.28 -22.09 -13.42
C ASN A 511 -7.87 -21.73 -11.99
N GLU A 512 -8.29 -22.53 -11.02
CA GLU A 512 -8.02 -22.35 -9.61
C GLU A 512 -7.57 -23.66 -8.96
N PRO A 513 -6.27 -24.00 -9.02
CA PRO A 513 -5.75 -25.33 -8.68
C PRO A 513 -5.96 -25.76 -7.21
N PHE A 514 -6.47 -24.88 -6.36
CA PHE A 514 -6.78 -25.15 -4.95
C PHE A 514 -8.24 -24.89 -4.57
N ILE A 515 -9.10 -24.52 -5.54
CA ILE A 515 -10.49 -24.13 -5.22
C ILE A 515 -11.27 -25.29 -4.63
N LYS A 516 -10.99 -26.52 -5.08
CA LYS A 516 -11.62 -27.73 -4.58
C LYS A 516 -11.28 -27.97 -3.11
N GLU A 517 -9.99 -27.91 -2.76
CA GLU A 517 -9.52 -28.09 -1.38
C GLU A 517 -10.06 -27.00 -0.47
N ARG A 518 -10.06 -25.75 -0.94
CA ARG A 518 -10.62 -24.61 -0.21
C ARG A 518 -12.13 -24.75 -0.02
N ALA A 519 -12.87 -25.18 -1.05
CA ALA A 519 -14.30 -25.41 -0.98
C ALA A 519 -14.66 -26.56 -0.03
N ILE A 520 -13.91 -27.67 -0.06
CA ILE A 520 -14.08 -28.78 0.88
C ILE A 520 -13.81 -28.31 2.31
N MET A 521 -12.76 -27.52 2.54
CA MET A 521 -12.46 -26.98 3.86
C MET A 521 -13.58 -26.07 4.36
N PHE A 522 -14.08 -25.17 3.50
CA PHE A 522 -15.23 -24.34 3.80
C PHE A 522 -16.45 -25.18 4.20
N LEU A 523 -16.83 -26.16 3.38
CA LEU A 523 -18.00 -27.01 3.62
C LEU A 523 -17.86 -27.78 4.94
N LYS A 524 -16.66 -28.29 5.26
CA LYS A 524 -16.41 -28.96 6.53
C LYS A 524 -16.81 -28.09 7.73
N TYR A 525 -16.41 -26.81 7.74
CA TYR A 525 -16.75 -25.89 8.82
C TYR A 525 -18.18 -25.34 8.72
N ALA A 526 -18.70 -25.10 7.51
CA ALA A 526 -20.04 -24.57 7.29
C ALA A 526 -21.15 -25.56 7.71
N LEU A 527 -20.84 -26.85 7.68
CA LEU A 527 -21.75 -27.95 8.05
C LEU A 527 -21.55 -28.48 9.47
N HIS A 528 -20.44 -28.12 10.12
CA HIS A 528 -20.09 -28.62 11.44
C HIS A 528 -21.18 -28.27 12.47
N ASN A 529 -21.75 -29.31 13.11
CA ASN A 529 -22.83 -29.19 14.10
C ASN A 529 -24.06 -28.37 13.65
N ASN A 530 -24.32 -28.30 12.34
CA ASN A 530 -25.47 -27.61 11.77
C ASN A 530 -26.32 -28.52 10.87
N GLN A 531 -27.23 -29.24 11.50
CA GLN A 531 -28.15 -30.17 10.85
C GLN A 531 -28.95 -29.54 9.69
N LYS A 532 -29.37 -28.27 9.83
CA LYS A 532 -30.14 -27.57 8.79
C LYS A 532 -29.32 -27.28 7.53
N ASN A 533 -28.01 -27.07 7.68
CA ASN A 533 -27.11 -26.89 6.55
C ASN A 533 -26.75 -28.25 5.93
N GLN A 534 -26.55 -29.28 6.75
CA GLN A 534 -26.29 -30.65 6.27
C GLN A 534 -27.45 -31.18 5.42
N GLU A 535 -28.69 -31.06 5.90
CA GLU A 535 -29.89 -31.45 5.16
C GLU A 535 -30.07 -30.64 3.87
N PHE A 536 -29.63 -29.38 3.87
CA PHE A 536 -29.72 -28.53 2.70
C PHE A 536 -28.73 -28.96 1.62
N VAL A 537 -27.46 -29.18 1.97
CA VAL A 537 -26.44 -29.71 1.04
C VAL A 537 -26.83 -31.07 0.49
N ALA A 538 -27.34 -31.98 1.34
CA ALA A 538 -27.81 -33.29 0.89
C ALA A 538 -28.90 -33.19 -0.19
N LYS A 539 -29.80 -32.20 -0.11
CA LYS A 539 -30.82 -31.94 -1.14
C LYS A 539 -30.23 -31.38 -2.43
N LEU A 540 -29.18 -30.56 -2.36
CA LEU A 540 -28.50 -30.01 -3.54
C LEU A 540 -27.74 -31.10 -4.30
N GLU A 541 -27.02 -31.96 -3.59
CA GLU A 541 -26.29 -33.08 -4.18
C GLU A 541 -27.23 -34.04 -4.91
N GLN A 542 -28.39 -34.37 -4.29
CA GLN A 542 -29.43 -35.19 -4.91
C GLN A 542 -29.97 -34.61 -6.23
N ARG A 543 -30.11 -33.28 -6.32
CA ARG A 543 -30.53 -32.62 -7.57
C ARG A 543 -29.44 -32.65 -8.64
N THR A 544 -28.19 -32.43 -8.23
CA THR A 544 -27.03 -32.42 -9.15
C THR A 544 -26.80 -33.79 -9.81
N THR A 545 -27.10 -34.90 -9.11
CA THR A 545 -27.05 -36.25 -9.67
C THR A 545 -28.17 -36.58 -10.66
N VAL A 546 -29.30 -35.87 -10.61
CA VAL A 546 -30.43 -36.07 -11.54
C VAL A 546 -30.26 -35.21 -12.80
N ASP A 547 -29.64 -34.02 -12.68
CA ASP A 547 -29.40 -33.10 -13.81
C ASP A 547 -28.16 -33.45 -14.67
N SER A 548 -27.40 -34.48 -14.30
CA SER A 548 -26.32 -35.02 -15.13
C SER A 548 -26.79 -36.18 -16.02
N GLN A 549 -27.72 -35.90 -16.93
CA GLN A 549 -28.03 -36.71 -18.13
C GLN A 549 -28.41 -38.20 -17.96
N SER A 550 -28.99 -38.66 -16.85
CA SER A 550 -29.18 -40.12 -16.69
C SER A 550 -30.42 -40.62 -15.93
N GLU A 551 -31.60 -40.04 -16.18
CA GLU A 551 -32.86 -40.77 -15.98
C GLU A 551 -33.71 -40.82 -17.26
N THR A 552 -33.84 -39.71 -17.99
CA THR A 552 -34.60 -39.67 -19.26
C THR A 552 -33.97 -40.51 -20.38
N LEU A 553 -32.64 -40.59 -20.46
CA LEU A 553 -31.94 -41.33 -21.52
C LEU A 553 -31.96 -42.87 -21.35
N LEU A 554 -32.04 -43.37 -20.11
CA LEU A 554 -32.04 -44.82 -19.83
C LEU A 554 -33.44 -45.44 -20.06
N GLU A 555 -34.49 -44.68 -19.72
CA GLU A 555 -35.88 -45.06 -19.99
C GLU A 555 -36.19 -45.02 -21.50
N GLU A 556 -35.66 -44.04 -22.24
CA GLU A 556 -35.82 -43.94 -23.71
C GLU A 556 -35.12 -45.08 -24.49
N ILE A 557 -34.11 -45.74 -23.91
CA ILE A 557 -33.37 -46.85 -24.55
C ILE A 557 -33.66 -48.23 -23.92
N GLY A 558 -34.66 -48.34 -23.05
CA GLY A 558 -35.17 -49.62 -22.54
C GLY A 558 -34.32 -50.26 -21.44
N TYR A 559 -33.74 -49.47 -20.54
CA TYR A 559 -33.03 -49.96 -19.36
C TYR A 559 -33.55 -49.31 -18.07
N GLU A 560 -33.83 -50.13 -17.07
CA GLU A 560 -34.21 -49.71 -15.72
C GLU A 560 -33.02 -49.91 -14.76
N VAL A 561 -32.85 -48.98 -13.82
CA VAL A 561 -31.75 -49.03 -12.83
C VAL A 561 -32.16 -49.94 -11.68
N ASP A 562 -31.44 -51.05 -11.49
CA ASP A 562 -31.66 -52.00 -10.39
C ASP A 562 -30.59 -51.78 -9.30
N ILE A 563 -31.05 -51.44 -8.08
CA ILE A 563 -30.18 -51.29 -6.93
C ILE A 563 -30.19 -52.60 -6.15
N SER A 564 -29.12 -53.38 -6.29
CA SER A 564 -28.97 -54.62 -5.52
C SER A 564 -28.87 -54.34 -4.01
N LYS A 565 -29.29 -55.31 -3.17
CA LYS A 565 -29.27 -55.23 -1.69
C LYS A 565 -27.91 -54.92 -1.05
N ASN A 566 -26.83 -54.86 -1.85
CA ASN A 566 -25.47 -54.52 -1.42
C ASN A 566 -25.01 -53.13 -1.90
N GLY A 567 -25.91 -52.29 -2.41
CA GLY A 567 -25.59 -50.91 -2.85
C GLY A 567 -24.83 -50.83 -4.18
N LYS A 568 -24.66 -51.95 -4.90
CA LYS A 568 -24.14 -51.93 -6.27
C LYS A 568 -25.28 -51.67 -7.25
N ILE A 569 -25.11 -50.61 -8.05
CA ILE A 569 -26.01 -50.21 -9.13
C ILE A 569 -25.76 -51.11 -10.35
N GLY A 570 -26.81 -51.76 -10.84
CA GLY A 570 -26.81 -52.55 -12.07
C GLY A 570 -27.88 -52.08 -13.05
N LEU A 571 -27.70 -52.37 -14.35
CA LEU A 571 -28.67 -52.03 -15.39
C LEU A 571 -29.45 -53.28 -15.82
N LYS A 572 -30.78 -53.20 -15.90
CA LYS A 572 -31.66 -54.29 -16.35
C LYS A 572 -32.39 -53.88 -17.63
N LYS A 573 -32.28 -54.68 -18.68
CA LYS A 573 -32.98 -54.44 -19.95
C LYS A 573 -34.48 -54.75 -19.79
N THR A 574 -35.36 -53.84 -20.15
CA THR A 574 -36.81 -54.07 -20.13
C THR A 574 -37.20 -54.98 -21.31
N SER A 575 -37.57 -56.22 -21.00
CA SER A 575 -38.11 -57.15 -21.99
C SER A 575 -39.58 -56.85 -22.24
N THR A 576 -39.84 -55.97 -23.21
CA THR A 576 -41.17 -55.82 -23.82
C THR A 576 -41.10 -56.26 -25.27
N SER A 577 -41.27 -57.57 -25.50
CA SER A 577 -41.65 -58.12 -26.79
C SER A 577 -43.10 -57.74 -27.07
N ILE A 578 -43.31 -56.82 -28.01
CA ILE A 578 -44.62 -56.54 -28.62
C ILE A 578 -44.83 -57.60 -29.72
N GLN A 579 -46.05 -58.15 -29.76
CA GLN A 579 -46.56 -59.10 -30.77
C GLN A 579 -46.48 -58.56 -32.19
#